data_AF-A0A0K9PFA9-F1
#
_entry.id   AF-A0A0K9PFA9-F1
#
_cell.length_a   1.000
_cell.length_b   1.000
_cell.length_c   1.000
_cell.angle_alpha   90.00
_cell.angle_beta   90.00
_cell.angle_gamma   90.00
#
_symmetry.space_group_name_H-M   'P 1'
#
loop_
_entity.id
_entity.type
_entity.pdbx_description
1 polymer ?
#
loop_
_entity_poly.entity_id
_entity_poly.type
_entity_poly.pdbx_seq_one_letter_code
_entity_poly.pdbx_strand_id
1 'polypeptide(L)'
;MKRLLCSKQGSPSLILPPTNGNRRKNGVSRYGCLESIKFKRINRSDNWVTDTVIFYHNHPFTTPSKIRYLPINRSISQTSKLLFSSLAEVNVPVSQQAAYFSNQPGGVQNMGCMKMVINNMVRDDRIDLKNYDVDLIVEEFEMNKSENEEFFYDLVKDDEGRLKHLFWADPTMIENYKLFGNSVTFDTTYKTNVYSMVFGIFCG
;
A
#
# COMPACT_ATOMS: atom_id res chain seq x y z
N MET A 1 34.27 -6.48 1.50
CA MET A 1 33.92 -7.40 2.61
C MET A 1 32.44 -7.25 2.87
N LYS A 2 31.67 -8.34 2.94
CA LYS A 2 30.24 -8.34 3.28
C LYS A 2 30.04 -9.08 4.59
N ARG A 3 29.00 -8.71 5.37
CA ARG A 3 28.67 -9.38 6.63
C ARG A 3 27.17 -9.62 6.71
N LEU A 4 26.77 -10.81 7.16
CA LEU A 4 25.42 -11.09 7.66
C LEU A 4 25.47 -11.05 9.17
N LEU A 5 24.46 -10.44 9.78
CA LEU A 5 24.42 -10.12 11.20
C LEU A 5 23.06 -10.50 11.76
N CYS A 6 23.02 -10.91 13.02
CA CYS A 6 21.76 -11.20 13.69
C CYS A 6 20.82 -9.99 13.69
N SER A 7 19.52 -10.23 13.50
CA SER A 7 18.48 -9.20 13.67
C SER A 7 18.43 -8.57 15.07
N LYS A 8 19.11 -9.15 16.06
CA LYS A 8 19.21 -8.66 17.44
C LYS A 8 20.57 -8.03 17.76
N GLN A 9 21.44 -7.85 16.77
CA GLN A 9 22.73 -7.19 16.95
C GLN A 9 22.58 -5.71 17.34
N GLY A 10 23.55 -5.22 18.12
CA GLY A 10 23.66 -3.82 18.54
C GLY A 10 23.01 -3.58 19.90
N SER A 11 23.21 -2.40 20.45
CA SER A 11 22.55 -1.96 21.68
C SER A 11 21.38 -1.03 21.34
N PRO A 12 20.33 -1.00 22.17
CA PRO A 12 19.37 0.10 22.13
C PRO A 12 20.10 1.43 22.27
N SER A 13 19.89 2.36 21.32
CA SER A 13 20.28 3.75 21.50
C SER A 13 19.36 4.39 22.53
N LEU A 14 19.71 4.27 23.81
CA LEU A 14 18.98 4.87 24.94
C LEU A 14 19.14 6.40 25.03
N ILE A 15 19.88 7.02 24.10
CA ILE A 15 20.35 8.42 24.18
C ILE A 15 19.80 9.29 23.03
N LEU A 16 18.60 9.03 22.52
CA LEU A 16 17.92 10.04 21.70
C LEU A 16 16.86 10.74 22.56
N PRO A 17 16.91 12.09 22.69
CA PRO A 17 15.86 12.83 23.37
C PRO A 17 14.52 12.50 22.69
N PRO A 18 13.40 12.55 23.44
CA PRO A 18 12.10 12.30 22.86
C PRO A 18 11.88 13.29 21.72
N THR A 19 11.98 12.83 20.47
CA THR A 19 11.55 13.62 19.34
C THR A 19 10.05 13.85 19.51
N ASN A 20 9.63 15.12 19.56
CA ASN A 20 8.23 15.58 19.59
C ASN A 20 7.47 15.17 18.31
N GLY A 21 7.39 13.88 18.04
CA GLY A 21 6.72 13.32 16.88
C GLY A 21 5.89 12.12 17.30
N ASN A 22 4.67 12.04 16.75
CA ASN A 22 3.69 10.96 16.95
C ASN A 22 4.13 9.59 16.40
N ARG A 23 5.44 9.32 16.26
CA ARG A 23 5.95 8.01 15.83
C ARG A 23 5.83 7.03 16.99
N ARG A 24 5.03 5.97 16.78
CA ARG A 24 5.00 4.82 17.69
C ARG A 24 6.41 4.38 18.03
N LYS A 25 6.76 4.38 19.32
CA LYS A 25 8.02 3.81 19.81
C LYS A 25 8.00 2.32 19.52
N ASN A 26 8.69 1.88 18.47
CA ASN A 26 8.89 0.45 18.25
C ASN A 26 9.77 -0.07 19.40
N GLY A 27 9.30 -1.10 20.12
CA GLY A 27 10.05 -1.70 21.21
C GLY A 27 11.45 -2.10 20.74
N VAL A 28 12.47 -1.65 21.46
CA VAL A 28 13.85 -1.94 21.07
C VAL A 28 14.16 -3.38 21.40
N SER A 29 14.49 -4.17 20.38
CA SER A 29 14.68 -5.61 20.52
C SER A 29 16.13 -6.03 20.30
N ARG A 30 17.09 -5.11 20.40
CA ARG A 30 18.52 -5.43 20.22
C ARG A 30 19.12 -5.91 21.55
N TYR A 31 19.84 -7.03 21.51
CA TYR A 31 20.44 -7.71 22.68
C TYR A 31 21.97 -7.74 22.60
N GLY A 32 22.59 -6.95 21.72
CA GLY A 32 24.03 -6.99 21.51
C GLY A 32 24.53 -8.32 20.94
N CYS A 33 23.68 -9.04 20.18
CA CYS A 33 24.05 -10.35 19.64
C CYS A 33 25.28 -10.24 18.72
N LEU A 34 26.24 -11.14 18.91
CA LEU A 34 27.52 -11.17 18.19
C LEU A 34 27.56 -12.19 17.04
N GLU A 35 26.47 -12.94 16.83
CA GLU A 35 26.34 -13.86 15.68
C GLU A 35 26.55 -13.08 14.38
N SER A 36 27.47 -13.61 13.57
CA SER A 36 27.81 -13.01 12.29
C SER A 36 28.52 -13.98 11.35
N ILE A 37 28.27 -13.77 10.07
CA ILE A 37 28.96 -14.45 8.97
C ILE A 37 29.69 -13.39 8.16
N LYS A 38 31.01 -13.50 8.01
CA LYS A 38 31.84 -12.58 7.24
C LYS A 38 32.25 -13.22 5.92
N PHE A 39 32.13 -12.46 4.84
CA PHE A 39 32.52 -12.86 3.49
C PHE A 39 33.64 -11.95 2.95
N LYS A 40 34.67 -12.58 2.39
CA LYS A 40 35.85 -11.94 1.78
C LYS A 40 35.93 -12.31 0.30
N ARG A 41 36.42 -11.40 -0.53
CA ARG A 41 36.76 -11.68 -1.94
C ARG A 41 38.17 -12.26 -2.02
N ILE A 42 38.36 -13.29 -2.83
CA ILE A 42 39.70 -13.79 -3.16
C ILE A 42 40.33 -12.83 -4.18
N ASN A 43 41.51 -12.27 -3.89
CA ASN A 43 42.33 -11.52 -4.86
C ASN A 43 41.58 -10.47 -5.71
N ARG A 44 40.60 -9.77 -5.13
CA ARG A 44 39.70 -8.81 -5.82
C ARG A 44 38.88 -9.38 -6.98
N SER A 45 38.85 -10.71 -7.16
CA SER A 45 37.94 -11.39 -8.08
C SER A 45 36.49 -11.33 -7.59
N ASP A 46 35.56 -11.79 -8.42
CA ASP A 46 34.15 -11.96 -8.05
C ASP A 46 33.88 -13.25 -7.26
N ASN A 47 34.91 -14.05 -6.98
CA ASN A 47 34.80 -15.22 -6.12
C ASN A 47 34.82 -14.80 -4.65
N TRP A 48 33.77 -15.18 -3.92
CA TRP A 48 33.60 -14.92 -2.49
C TRP A 48 33.86 -16.18 -1.67
N VAL A 49 34.54 -16.02 -0.54
CA VAL A 49 34.75 -17.07 0.46
C VAL A 49 34.24 -16.60 1.82
N THR A 50 33.77 -17.57 2.60
CA THR A 50 33.43 -17.36 4.00
C THR A 50 34.72 -17.25 4.82
N ASP A 51 34.88 -16.14 5.52
CA ASP A 51 36.10 -15.78 6.27
C ASP A 51 35.97 -16.11 7.76
N THR A 52 34.82 -15.77 8.36
CA THR A 52 34.56 -16.05 9.78
C THR A 52 33.08 -16.35 9.96
N VAL A 53 32.79 -17.39 10.73
CA VAL A 53 31.42 -17.73 11.11
C VAL A 53 31.34 -17.85 12.62
N ILE A 54 30.50 -17.03 13.24
CA ILE A 54 30.17 -17.11 14.65
C ILE A 54 28.71 -17.54 14.70
N PHE A 55 28.41 -18.77 15.14
CA PHE A 55 27.04 -19.31 15.20
C PHE A 55 26.33 -19.05 16.53
N TYR A 56 27.06 -18.59 17.54
CA TYR A 56 26.53 -18.44 18.90
C TYR A 56 25.60 -17.23 19.02
N HIS A 57 24.36 -17.48 19.44
CA HIS A 57 23.40 -16.45 19.81
C HIS A 57 23.29 -16.33 21.33
N ASN A 58 23.20 -15.10 21.83
CA ASN A 58 22.97 -14.80 23.25
C ASN A 58 21.47 -14.61 23.59
N HIS A 59 20.58 -15.07 22.72
CA HIS A 59 19.13 -14.97 22.90
C HIS A 59 18.43 -16.18 22.25
N PRO A 60 17.21 -16.52 22.68
CA PRO A 60 16.40 -17.53 22.00
C PRO A 60 16.10 -17.17 20.55
N PHE A 61 15.89 -18.18 19.71
CA PHE A 61 15.41 -17.97 18.35
C PHE A 61 13.96 -17.46 18.32
N THR A 62 13.60 -16.81 17.21
CA THR A 62 12.24 -16.33 17.01
C THR A 62 11.31 -17.52 16.80
N THR A 63 10.20 -17.57 17.55
CA THR A 63 9.20 -18.62 17.40
C THR A 63 8.53 -18.56 16.02
N PRO A 64 8.06 -19.67 15.46
CA PRO A 64 7.37 -19.69 14.15
C PRO A 64 6.28 -18.63 14.02
N SER A 65 5.46 -18.48 15.07
CA SER A 65 4.38 -17.47 15.16
C SER A 65 4.83 -16.00 15.07
N LYS A 66 6.13 -15.73 15.27
CA LYS A 66 6.72 -14.40 15.28
C LYS A 66 7.64 -14.14 14.08
N ILE A 67 7.88 -15.14 13.22
CA ILE A 67 8.76 -15.03 12.04
C ILE A 67 8.31 -13.89 11.11
N ARG A 68 7.00 -13.66 10.98
CA ARG A 68 6.41 -12.58 10.18
C ARG A 68 6.81 -11.15 10.57
N TYR A 69 7.31 -10.95 11.79
CA TYR A 69 7.75 -9.65 12.25
C TYR A 69 9.23 -9.38 11.93
N LEU A 70 9.97 -10.38 11.46
CA LEU A 70 11.37 -10.23 11.10
C LEU A 70 11.51 -9.35 9.84
N PRO A 71 12.48 -8.43 9.79
CA PRO A 71 12.71 -7.58 8.63
C PRO A 71 12.89 -8.35 7.32
N ILE A 72 13.56 -9.51 7.38
CA ILE A 72 13.82 -10.35 6.21
C ILE A 72 12.53 -10.90 5.58
N ASN A 73 11.45 -11.03 6.37
CA ASN A 73 10.17 -11.53 5.88
C ASN A 73 9.17 -10.40 5.57
N ARG A 74 9.66 -9.17 5.40
CA ARG A 74 8.87 -8.04 4.90
C ARG A 74 8.79 -8.00 3.38
N SER A 75 9.36 -8.97 2.68
CA SER A 75 9.21 -9.13 1.23
C SER A 75 8.17 -10.20 0.91
N ILE A 76 7.29 -9.89 -0.03
CA ILE A 76 6.34 -10.84 -0.62
C ILE A 76 7.00 -11.47 -1.85
N SER A 77 6.82 -12.78 -2.04
CA SER A 77 7.37 -13.50 -3.20
C SER A 77 6.75 -13.00 -4.49
N GLN A 78 7.49 -13.09 -5.61
CA GLN A 78 6.98 -12.63 -6.90
C GLN A 78 5.68 -13.34 -7.32
N THR A 79 5.57 -14.64 -7.05
CA THR A 79 4.35 -15.42 -7.32
C THR A 79 3.15 -14.88 -6.54
N SER A 80 3.33 -14.53 -5.26
CA SER A 80 2.25 -13.95 -4.46
C SER A 80 1.87 -12.56 -4.95
N LYS A 81 2.83 -11.76 -5.44
CA LYS A 81 2.54 -10.46 -6.07
C LYS A 81 1.63 -10.62 -7.29
N LEU A 82 1.97 -11.52 -8.21
CA LEU A 82 1.16 -11.79 -9.41
C LEU A 82 -0.27 -12.20 -9.07
N LEU A 83 -0.44 -13.04 -8.04
CA LEU A 83 -1.76 -13.40 -7.54
C LEU A 83 -2.54 -12.19 -6.99
N PHE A 84 -1.88 -11.30 -6.25
CA PHE A 84 -2.54 -10.08 -5.74
C PHE A 84 -2.93 -9.13 -6.88
N SER A 85 -2.10 -9.02 -7.92
CA SER A 85 -2.43 -8.25 -9.13
C SER A 85 -3.65 -8.83 -9.85
N SER A 86 -3.70 -10.14 -10.09
CA SER A 86 -4.85 -10.77 -10.76
C SER A 86 -6.15 -10.65 -9.95
N LEU A 87 -6.06 -10.71 -8.61
CA LEU A 87 -7.21 -10.47 -7.73
C LEU A 87 -7.65 -9.00 -7.75
N ALA A 88 -6.71 -8.06 -7.92
CA ALA A 88 -7.03 -6.65 -8.03
C ALA A 88 -7.74 -6.31 -9.35
N GLU A 89 -7.37 -6.96 -10.47
CA GLU A 89 -8.03 -6.80 -11.77
C GLU A 89 -9.53 -7.12 -11.74
N VAL A 90 -9.93 -8.10 -10.92
CA VAL A 90 -11.35 -8.44 -10.68
C VAL A 90 -11.96 -7.73 -9.47
N ASN A 91 -11.36 -6.61 -9.05
CA ASN A 91 -11.84 -5.74 -7.97
C ASN A 91 -11.99 -6.41 -6.59
N VAL A 92 -11.23 -7.48 -6.30
CA VAL A 92 -11.27 -8.12 -4.98
C VAL A 92 -10.62 -7.17 -3.95
N PRO A 93 -11.31 -6.80 -2.86
CA PRO A 93 -10.77 -5.90 -1.85
C PRO A 93 -9.49 -6.44 -1.21
N VAL A 94 -8.49 -5.58 -0.99
CA VAL A 94 -7.20 -5.94 -0.36
C VAL A 94 -7.39 -6.63 1.00
N SER A 95 -8.45 -6.29 1.73
CA SER A 95 -8.82 -6.94 2.99
C SER A 95 -9.12 -8.43 2.81
N GLN A 96 -9.83 -8.80 1.74
CA GLN A 96 -10.15 -10.18 1.38
C GLN A 96 -8.94 -10.90 0.81
N GLN A 97 -8.14 -10.22 -0.04
CA GLN A 97 -6.89 -10.78 -0.55
C GLN A 97 -5.95 -11.19 0.59
N ALA A 98 -5.77 -10.30 1.59
CA ALA A 98 -4.95 -10.58 2.76
C ALA A 98 -5.52 -11.70 3.63
N ALA A 99 -6.85 -11.83 3.73
CA ALA A 99 -7.51 -12.91 4.46
C ALA A 99 -7.29 -14.25 3.76
N TYR A 100 -7.53 -14.32 2.45
CA TYR A 100 -7.25 -15.49 1.62
C TYR A 100 -5.79 -15.94 1.77
N PHE A 101 -4.86 -15.00 1.62
CA PHE A 101 -3.44 -15.27 1.75
C PHE A 101 -3.05 -15.77 3.16
N SER A 102 -3.75 -15.32 4.20
CA SER A 102 -3.53 -15.79 5.56
C SER A 102 -4.05 -17.21 5.82
N ASN A 103 -5.08 -17.64 5.09
CA ASN A 103 -5.67 -18.96 5.26
C ASN A 103 -4.83 -20.06 4.57
N GLN A 104 -4.11 -19.73 3.50
CA GLN A 104 -3.24 -20.66 2.77
C GLN A 104 -2.26 -21.44 3.70
N PRO A 105 -1.48 -20.79 4.58
CA PRO A 105 -0.60 -21.49 5.51
C PRO A 105 -1.32 -21.97 6.80
N GLY A 106 -2.65 -21.97 6.86
CA GLY A 106 -3.42 -22.35 8.05
C GLY A 106 -3.54 -21.26 9.12
N GLY A 107 -3.44 -19.99 8.72
CA GLY A 107 -3.68 -18.84 9.59
C GLY A 107 -2.56 -17.79 9.59
N VAL A 108 -2.88 -16.62 10.12
CA VAL A 108 -1.99 -15.44 10.16
C VAL A 108 -0.67 -15.72 10.90
N GLN A 109 -0.69 -16.60 11.90
CA GLN A 109 0.48 -17.02 12.66
C GLN A 109 1.52 -17.78 11.83
N ASN A 110 1.09 -18.43 10.75
CA ASN A 110 1.95 -19.20 9.84
C ASN A 110 2.30 -18.40 8.58
N MET A 111 1.79 -17.17 8.46
CA MET A 111 2.10 -16.30 7.34
C MET A 111 3.56 -15.85 7.40
N GLY A 112 4.23 -15.83 6.24
CA GLY A 112 5.60 -15.33 6.14
C GLY A 112 5.71 -13.82 6.38
N CYS A 113 4.69 -13.01 6.05
CA CYS A 113 4.74 -11.55 6.17
C CYS A 113 3.59 -10.97 7.00
N MET A 114 3.57 -9.65 7.18
CA MET A 114 2.45 -8.95 7.82
C MET A 114 1.41 -8.50 6.78
N LYS A 115 0.13 -8.44 7.17
CA LYS A 115 -0.93 -7.80 6.35
C LYS A 115 -0.57 -6.37 5.94
N MET A 116 0.15 -5.64 6.79
CA MET A 116 0.67 -4.32 6.45
C MET A 116 1.61 -4.33 5.23
N VAL A 117 2.40 -5.40 5.03
CA VAL A 117 3.27 -5.54 3.86
C VAL A 117 2.43 -5.67 2.59
N ILE A 118 1.35 -6.45 2.63
CA ILE A 118 0.42 -6.61 1.51
C ILE A 118 -0.23 -5.27 1.18
N ASN A 119 -0.73 -4.56 2.19
CA ASN A 119 -1.32 -3.23 1.99
C ASN A 119 -0.31 -2.22 1.41
N ASN A 120 0.94 -2.24 1.88
CA ASN A 120 1.98 -1.37 1.36
C ASN A 120 2.30 -1.70 -0.10
N MET A 121 2.42 -2.98 -0.45
CA MET A 121 2.64 -3.42 -1.83
C MET A 121 1.52 -2.93 -2.75
N VAL A 122 0.25 -3.17 -2.41
CA VAL A 122 -0.88 -2.69 -3.23
C VAL A 122 -0.90 -1.16 -3.31
N ARG A 123 -0.55 -0.47 -2.22
CA ARG A 123 -0.40 0.99 -2.25
C ARG A 123 0.67 1.39 -3.25
N ASP A 124 1.85 0.77 -3.18
CA ASP A 124 3.00 1.09 -4.02
C ASP A 124 2.68 0.81 -5.50
N ASP A 125 1.97 -0.28 -5.81
CA ASP A 125 1.49 -0.59 -7.16
C ASP A 125 0.48 0.47 -7.68
N ARG A 126 -0.27 1.13 -6.79
CA ARG A 126 -1.20 2.23 -7.13
C ARG A 126 -0.55 3.60 -7.14
N ILE A 127 0.72 3.75 -6.72
CA ILE A 127 1.39 5.07 -6.74
C ILE A 127 1.48 5.57 -8.19
N ASP A 128 1.70 4.68 -9.15
CA ASP A 128 1.77 5.04 -10.56
C ASP A 128 0.44 5.57 -11.10
N LEU A 129 -0.71 5.13 -10.54
CA LEU A 129 -2.04 5.64 -10.91
C LEU A 129 -2.40 6.98 -10.26
N LYS A 130 -1.80 7.35 -9.13
CA LYS A 130 -2.20 8.57 -8.39
C LYS A 130 -2.10 9.86 -9.20
N ASN A 131 -1.20 9.90 -10.18
CA ASN A 131 -1.04 11.06 -11.05
C ASN A 131 -1.88 10.96 -12.33
N TYR A 132 -2.50 9.80 -12.58
CA TYR A 132 -3.27 9.48 -13.77
C TYR A 132 -4.77 9.32 -13.48
N ASP A 133 -5.19 9.28 -12.21
CA ASP A 133 -6.60 9.10 -11.83
C ASP A 133 -7.55 10.13 -12.48
N VAL A 134 -7.11 11.39 -12.61
CA VAL A 134 -7.90 12.43 -13.29
C VAL A 134 -7.98 12.19 -14.79
N ASP A 135 -6.87 11.77 -15.41
CA ASP A 135 -6.81 11.52 -16.84
C ASP A 135 -7.64 10.27 -17.21
N LEU A 136 -7.68 9.23 -16.36
CA LEU A 136 -8.58 8.08 -16.51
C LEU A 136 -10.05 8.48 -16.44
N ILE A 137 -10.43 9.36 -15.51
CA ILE A 137 -11.81 9.86 -15.41
C ILE A 137 -12.18 10.63 -16.68
N VAL A 138 -11.25 11.44 -17.21
CA VAL A 138 -11.47 12.18 -18.45
C VAL A 138 -11.61 11.23 -19.64
N GLU A 139 -10.73 10.23 -19.77
CA GLU A 139 -10.82 9.21 -20.81
C GLU A 139 -12.16 8.48 -20.77
N GLU A 140 -12.61 8.05 -19.58
CA GLU A 140 -13.90 7.41 -19.39
C GLU A 140 -15.07 8.32 -19.77
N PHE A 141 -15.03 9.60 -19.39
CA PHE A 141 -16.09 10.56 -19.69
C PHE A 141 -16.13 10.95 -21.17
N GLU A 142 -14.98 11.05 -21.84
CA GLU A 142 -14.89 11.21 -23.29
C GLU A 142 -15.46 9.97 -24.01
N MET A 143 -15.18 8.75 -23.53
CA MET A 143 -15.79 7.54 -24.05
C MET A 143 -17.32 7.58 -23.89
N ASN A 144 -17.83 7.84 -22.68
CA ASN A 144 -19.26 7.93 -22.41
C ASN A 144 -19.95 8.99 -23.30
N LYS A 145 -19.29 10.12 -23.53
CA LYS A 145 -19.79 11.18 -24.42
C LYS A 145 -19.76 10.79 -25.90
N SER A 146 -18.79 9.96 -26.30
CA SER A 146 -18.73 9.41 -27.66
C SER A 146 -19.80 8.33 -27.90
N GLU A 147 -20.16 7.57 -26.86
CA GLU A 147 -21.24 6.58 -26.92
C GLU A 147 -22.62 7.23 -26.88
N ASN A 148 -22.76 8.33 -26.12
CA ASN A 148 -24.00 9.09 -26.02
C ASN A 148 -23.73 10.60 -25.94
N GLU A 149 -24.13 11.34 -26.98
CA GLU A 149 -23.96 12.80 -27.06
C GLU A 149 -24.70 13.57 -25.95
N GLU A 150 -25.72 12.96 -25.33
CA GLU A 150 -26.44 13.55 -24.21
C GLU A 150 -25.65 13.47 -22.89
N PHE A 151 -24.63 12.60 -22.79
CA PHE A 151 -23.76 12.57 -21.62
C PHE A 151 -23.01 13.90 -21.49
N PHE A 152 -23.19 14.56 -20.36
CA PHE A 152 -22.58 15.85 -20.06
C PHE A 152 -21.56 15.71 -18.94
N TYR A 153 -20.40 16.33 -19.11
CA TYR A 153 -19.47 16.56 -18.01
C TYR A 153 -18.70 17.87 -18.22
N ASP A 154 -18.24 18.43 -17.12
CA ASP A 154 -17.34 19.57 -17.09
C ASP A 154 -16.36 19.43 -15.92
N LEU A 155 -15.14 19.92 -16.11
CA LEU A 155 -14.09 19.82 -15.11
C LEU A 155 -13.26 21.09 -15.04
N VAL A 156 -12.84 21.43 -13.82
CA VAL A 156 -11.94 22.53 -13.55
C VAL A 156 -10.69 21.97 -12.89
N LYS A 157 -9.52 22.25 -13.46
CA LYS A 157 -8.22 21.99 -12.85
C LYS A 157 -7.69 23.24 -12.14
N ASP A 158 -6.87 23.06 -11.10
CA ASP A 158 -6.15 24.16 -10.47
C ASP A 158 -4.85 24.53 -11.24
N ASP A 159 -4.12 25.52 -10.74
CA ASP A 159 -2.87 26.01 -11.36
C ASP A 159 -1.76 24.94 -11.41
N GLU A 160 -1.91 23.87 -10.63
CA GLU A 160 -0.99 22.73 -10.56
C GLU A 160 -1.49 21.54 -11.40
N GLY A 161 -2.58 21.71 -12.16
CA GLY A 161 -3.17 20.69 -13.02
C GLY A 161 -3.99 19.64 -12.28
N ARG A 162 -4.28 19.82 -10.99
CA ARG A 162 -5.07 18.88 -10.18
C ARG A 162 -6.56 19.15 -10.32
N LEU A 163 -7.38 18.12 -10.20
CA LEU A 163 -8.84 18.26 -10.24
C LEU A 163 -9.35 19.12 -9.07
N LYS A 164 -10.07 20.19 -9.39
CA LYS A 164 -10.66 21.13 -8.42
C LYS A 164 -12.18 20.98 -8.36
N HIS A 165 -12.83 20.92 -9.52
CA HIS A 165 -14.27 20.69 -9.64
C HIS A 165 -14.53 19.67 -10.75
N LEU A 166 -15.49 18.78 -10.53
CA LEU A 166 -15.99 17.83 -11.51
C LEU A 166 -17.51 17.81 -11.42
N PHE A 167 -18.18 17.93 -12.55
CA PHE A 167 -19.61 17.74 -12.70
C PHE A 167 -19.85 16.77 -13.85
N TRP A 168 -20.78 15.84 -13.67
CA TRP A 168 -21.25 15.00 -14.75
C TRP A 168 -22.74 14.69 -14.58
N ALA A 169 -23.42 14.47 -15.69
CA ALA A 169 -24.79 14.04 -15.76
C ALA A 169 -24.93 13.05 -16.93
N ASP A 170 -25.41 11.86 -16.62
CA ASP A 170 -25.74 10.87 -17.63
C ASP A 170 -27.08 11.22 -18.29
N PRO A 171 -27.40 10.65 -19.46
CA PRO A 171 -28.64 10.92 -20.17
C PRO A 171 -29.90 10.69 -19.30
N THR A 172 -29.88 9.65 -18.46
CA THR A 172 -30.99 9.31 -17.56
C THR A 172 -31.17 10.39 -16.48
N MET A 173 -30.08 10.88 -15.89
CA MET A 173 -30.10 11.99 -14.94
C MET A 173 -30.67 13.25 -15.58
N ILE A 174 -30.31 13.53 -16.83
CA ILE A 174 -30.83 14.69 -17.57
C ILE A 174 -32.33 14.54 -17.85
N GLU A 175 -32.79 13.36 -18.26
CA GLU A 175 -34.22 13.08 -18.46
C GLU A 175 -35.02 13.16 -17.16
N ASN A 176 -34.51 12.58 -16.07
CA ASN A 176 -35.14 12.67 -14.76
C ASN A 176 -35.25 14.13 -14.32
N TYR A 177 -34.22 14.95 -14.55
CA TYR A 177 -34.29 16.37 -14.26
C TYR A 177 -35.35 17.11 -15.10
N LYS A 178 -35.57 16.73 -16.37
CA LYS A 178 -36.66 17.31 -17.18
C LYS A 178 -38.05 17.01 -16.59
N LEU A 179 -38.23 15.85 -15.96
CA LEU A 179 -39.51 15.41 -15.38
C LEU A 179 -39.74 15.93 -13.96
N PHE A 180 -38.69 15.90 -13.13
CA PHE A 180 -38.76 16.11 -11.68
C PHE A 180 -37.91 17.29 -11.18
N GLY A 181 -37.38 18.13 -12.07
CA GLY A 181 -36.51 19.27 -11.73
C GLY A 181 -37.13 20.32 -10.80
N ASN A 182 -38.44 20.24 -10.56
CA ASN A 182 -39.16 21.01 -9.55
C ASN A 182 -38.98 20.48 -8.11
N SER A 183 -38.41 19.29 -7.91
CA SER A 183 -38.14 18.69 -6.61
C SER A 183 -36.75 18.04 -6.58
N VAL A 184 -35.70 18.86 -6.63
CA VAL A 184 -34.31 18.40 -6.48
C VAL A 184 -33.86 18.54 -5.04
N THR A 185 -33.38 17.45 -4.45
CA THR A 185 -32.72 17.47 -3.14
C THR A 185 -31.23 17.23 -3.29
N PHE A 186 -30.45 17.97 -2.50
CA PHE A 186 -29.00 17.84 -2.44
C PHE A 186 -28.62 17.08 -1.19
N ASP A 187 -28.05 15.90 -1.36
CA ASP A 187 -27.31 15.25 -0.28
C ASP A 187 -25.83 15.59 -0.45
N THR A 188 -25.34 16.52 0.36
CA THR A 188 -23.92 16.89 0.37
C THR A 188 -23.21 16.15 1.49
N THR A 189 -22.35 15.22 1.13
CA THR A 189 -21.41 14.64 2.09
C THR A 189 -20.14 15.50 2.11
N TYR A 190 -19.97 16.25 3.20
CA TYR A 190 -18.78 17.07 3.43
C TYR A 190 -17.72 16.26 4.21
N LYS A 191 -16.47 16.26 3.73
CA LYS A 191 -15.29 15.69 4.43
C LYS A 191 -15.31 14.17 4.70
N THR A 192 -16.14 13.40 4.01
CA THR A 192 -16.12 11.92 4.09
C THR A 192 -15.05 11.30 3.19
N ASN A 193 -14.55 12.04 2.20
CA ASN A 193 -13.53 11.59 1.26
C ASN A 193 -12.10 12.00 1.72
N VAL A 194 -11.13 11.09 1.56
CA VAL A 194 -9.68 11.30 1.78
C VAL A 194 -9.12 12.53 1.06
N TYR A 195 -9.78 12.98 -0.01
CA TYR A 195 -9.39 14.17 -0.77
C TYR A 195 -9.92 15.49 -0.19
N SER A 196 -10.70 15.45 0.90
CA SER A 196 -11.36 16.64 1.50
C SER A 196 -12.23 17.43 0.53
N MET A 197 -12.64 16.82 -0.58
CA MET A 197 -13.57 17.40 -1.55
C MET A 197 -15.01 17.21 -1.09
N VAL A 198 -15.86 18.18 -1.43
CA VAL A 198 -17.32 18.06 -1.21
C VAL A 198 -17.87 17.15 -2.29
N PHE A 199 -18.60 16.11 -1.89
CA PHE A 199 -19.33 15.27 -2.82
C PHE A 199 -20.82 15.52 -2.66
N GLY A 200 -21.45 16.08 -3.69
CA GLY A 200 -22.89 16.32 -3.74
C GLY A 200 -23.53 15.36 -4.72
N ILE A 201 -24.56 14.65 -4.28
CA ILE A 201 -25.41 13.83 -5.15
C ILE A 201 -26.71 14.59 -5.40
N PHE A 202 -27.14 14.60 -6.66
CA PHE A 202 -28.47 15.05 -7.03
C PHE A 202 -29.43 13.87 -6.92
N CYS A 203 -30.40 13.98 -6.02
CA CYS A 203 -31.49 13.02 -5.88
C CYS A 203 -32.81 13.76 -6.08
N GLY A 204 -33.58 13.35 -7.11
CA GLY A 204 -34.84 13.98 -7.50
C GLY A 204 -35.65 13.04 -8.38
#